data_AF-D5SZC2-F1
#
_entry.id   AF-D5SZC2-F1
#
_cell.length_a   1.000
_cell.length_b   1.000
_cell.length_c   1.000
_cell.angle_alpha   90.00
_cell.angle_beta   90.00
_cell.angle_gamma   90.00
#
_symmetry.space_group_name_H-M   'P 1'
#
loop_
_entity.id
_entity.type
_entity.pdbx_description
1 polymer ?
#
loop_
_entity_poly.entity_id
_entity_poly.type
_entity_poly.pdbx_seq_one_letter_code
_entity_poly.pdbx_strand_id
1 'polypeptide(L)'
;MNHRSITHHVLSHKAALLVGNSLRALAVMGAAGLMMAVCAGNSLASDPIAPAAVATPPLSAEQPSPADMAKAAGVKLPSLPWHTANIWWELASETENFEMLEQTVTIDRDVPSTMNLYIAPMGIAMISGMQCYGGIQTNINGWANKESRERVFRGKGAIFSRWSNDKKTPIGLDHVLTAGEDCLVESAGYEGEFASVRRPFEWTKGTYTYRIRKDKTEQIDGQPHTWFTCEVETKDCCQITVGSLRFEGETFKFWPKQSAFVEVYSTRQIPRSHIPAVEVTFGWPKINGQPVKLKRAHAYYPDKSTQASPDCAVVTAEGSNCVVKVGPIFVRDEATRRHELLIVPPAE
;
A
#
# COMPACT_ATOMS: atom_id res chain seq x y z
N MET A 1 -39.94 -40.87 -25.34
CA MET A 1 -41.14 -41.51 -24.76
C MET A 1 -41.12 -41.26 -23.25
N ASN A 2 -42.21 -40.65 -22.78
CA ASN A 2 -42.79 -40.62 -21.42
C ASN A 2 -42.04 -39.98 -20.22
N HIS A 3 -42.35 -38.69 -20.05
CA HIS A 3 -43.01 -38.03 -18.90
C HIS A 3 -43.14 -38.72 -17.53
N ARG A 4 -42.85 -37.93 -16.48
CA ARG A 4 -43.73 -37.47 -15.36
C ARG A 4 -42.83 -36.70 -14.36
N SER A 5 -42.88 -35.38 -14.13
CA SER A 5 -43.93 -34.45 -13.65
C SER A 5 -44.72 -34.95 -12.44
N ILE A 6 -44.47 -34.34 -11.27
CA ILE A 6 -45.40 -34.22 -10.14
C ILE A 6 -45.26 -32.81 -9.58
N THR A 7 -46.31 -32.02 -9.77
CA THR A 7 -46.70 -30.79 -9.04
C THR A 7 -47.80 -31.17 -8.06
N HIS A 8 -47.91 -30.51 -6.89
CA HIS A 8 -49.22 -30.14 -6.29
C HIS A 8 -49.10 -29.13 -5.13
N HIS A 9 -49.98 -28.11 -5.22
CA HIS A 9 -50.68 -27.26 -4.23
C HIS A 9 -49.89 -26.48 -3.16
N VAL A 10 -49.91 -25.14 -3.13
CA VAL A 10 -51.01 -24.13 -2.94
C VAL A 10 -51.65 -24.19 -1.55
N LEU A 11 -51.42 -23.14 -0.75
CA LEU A 11 -52.42 -22.56 0.14
C LEU A 11 -52.11 -21.08 0.43
N SER A 12 -53.09 -20.24 0.13
CA SER A 12 -53.15 -18.81 0.37
C SER A 12 -53.47 -18.47 1.83
N HIS A 13 -53.05 -17.30 2.32
CA HIS A 13 -53.92 -16.45 3.14
C HIS A 13 -53.68 -14.96 2.89
N LYS A 14 -54.80 -14.26 2.70
CA LYS A 14 -54.99 -12.81 2.60
C LYS A 14 -55.24 -12.19 3.98
N ALA A 15 -55.14 -10.85 3.99
CA ALA A 15 -55.78 -9.85 4.86
C ALA A 15 -54.93 -9.38 6.08
N ALA A 16 -54.92 -8.11 6.50
CA ALA A 16 -55.80 -6.97 6.21
C ALA A 16 -55.09 -5.62 6.46
N LEU A 17 -55.65 -4.57 5.85
CA LEU A 17 -55.42 -3.15 6.13
C LEU A 17 -55.76 -2.78 7.58
N LEU A 18 -55.13 -1.71 8.09
CA LEU A 18 -55.79 -0.72 8.95
C LEU A 18 -55.25 0.69 8.70
N VAL A 19 -56.20 1.59 8.43
CA VAL A 19 -56.11 3.04 8.23
C VAL A 19 -56.27 3.73 9.58
N GLY A 20 -55.65 4.89 9.79
CA GLY A 20 -55.96 5.77 10.93
C GLY A 20 -55.23 7.11 10.94
N ASN A 21 -55.91 8.15 10.44
CA ASN A 21 -55.57 9.58 10.44
C ASN A 21 -55.41 10.22 11.83
N SER A 22 -54.71 11.36 11.90
CA SER A 22 -55.07 12.64 12.60
C SER A 22 -53.87 13.62 12.57
N LEU A 23 -53.78 14.62 11.68
CA LEU A 23 -54.27 16.02 11.71
C LEU A 23 -53.89 16.94 12.91
N ARG A 24 -53.35 18.11 12.53
CA ARG A 24 -53.25 19.45 13.21
C ARG A 24 -52.17 19.60 14.30
N ALA A 25 -51.45 20.72 14.43
CA ALA A 25 -51.88 22.10 14.24
C ALA A 25 -50.77 23.05 13.70
N LEU A 26 -51.28 24.17 13.19
CA LEU A 26 -50.67 25.30 12.52
C LEU A 26 -50.45 26.47 13.52
N ALA A 27 -49.68 27.47 13.05
CA ALA A 27 -49.57 28.87 13.51
C ALA A 27 -48.55 29.14 14.64
N VAL A 28 -47.79 30.25 14.66
CA VAL A 28 -48.14 31.66 14.39
C VAL A 28 -46.90 32.46 13.94
N MET A 29 -47.08 33.33 12.94
CA MET A 29 -46.23 34.49 12.59
C MET A 29 -46.38 35.63 13.62
N GLY A 30 -45.34 36.42 13.88
CA GLY A 30 -45.54 37.64 14.67
C GLY A 30 -44.35 38.59 14.81
N ALA A 31 -44.20 39.46 13.80
CA ALA A 31 -43.97 40.90 13.86
C ALA A 31 -42.76 41.54 14.60
N ALA A 32 -42.19 42.50 13.86
CA ALA A 32 -41.22 43.51 14.23
C ALA A 32 -41.64 44.40 15.42
N GLY A 33 -40.64 44.85 16.18
CA GLY A 33 -40.75 45.92 17.18
C GLY A 33 -39.47 46.74 17.22
N LEU A 34 -39.57 47.97 16.73
CA LEU A 34 -38.59 49.05 16.76
C LEU A 34 -38.68 49.79 18.11
N MET A 35 -37.54 50.02 18.78
CA MET A 35 -37.12 51.24 19.50
C MET A 35 -36.29 50.92 20.75
N MET A 36 -35.06 51.43 20.78
CA MET A 36 -34.56 52.41 21.76
C MET A 36 -33.03 52.45 21.65
N ALA A 37 -32.52 53.54 21.08
CA ALA A 37 -31.13 53.91 21.24
C ALA A 37 -30.93 54.42 22.68
N VAL A 38 -30.02 53.79 23.42
CA VAL A 38 -29.42 54.37 24.62
C VAL A 38 -27.91 54.33 24.44
N CYS A 39 -27.33 55.53 24.40
CA CYS A 39 -25.90 55.74 24.40
C CYS A 39 -25.31 55.55 25.80
N ALA A 40 -24.00 55.27 25.78
CA ALA A 40 -23.00 55.44 26.84
C ALA A 40 -22.71 54.22 27.74
N GLY A 41 -21.46 53.76 27.62
CA GLY A 41 -20.83 52.81 28.53
C GLY A 41 -19.51 52.27 27.98
N ASN A 42 -18.49 53.12 27.84
CA ASN A 42 -17.12 52.69 27.59
C ASN A 42 -16.67 51.72 28.69
N SER A 43 -16.40 50.47 28.33
CA SER A 43 -15.52 49.59 29.09
C SER A 43 -14.71 48.77 28.10
N LEU A 44 -13.51 49.27 27.77
CA LEU A 44 -12.47 48.50 27.09
C LEU A 44 -11.91 47.50 28.10
N ALA A 45 -12.63 46.39 28.30
CA ALA A 45 -12.03 45.18 28.83
C ALA A 45 -11.33 44.51 27.65
N SER A 46 -10.00 44.53 27.65
CA SER A 46 -9.18 43.78 26.71
C SER A 46 -9.48 42.29 26.86
N ASP A 47 -10.07 41.69 25.83
CA ASP A 47 -10.17 40.23 25.74
C ASP A 47 -8.77 39.62 25.87
N PRO A 48 -8.59 38.57 26.68
CA PRO A 48 -7.31 37.89 26.77
C PRO A 48 -7.02 37.25 25.40
N ILE A 49 -5.93 37.71 24.77
CA ILE A 49 -5.37 37.14 23.55
C ILE A 49 -5.17 35.65 23.80
N ALA A 50 -5.95 34.80 23.11
CA ALA A 50 -5.74 33.37 23.11
C ALA A 50 -4.28 33.10 22.71
N PRO A 51 -3.52 32.28 23.46
CA PRO A 51 -2.14 31.99 23.10
C PRO A 51 -2.13 31.40 21.69
N ALA A 52 -1.38 32.04 20.79
CA ALA A 52 -1.19 31.55 19.45
C ALA A 52 -0.71 30.09 19.53
N ALA A 53 -1.44 29.18 18.89
CA ALA A 53 -1.02 27.79 18.78
C ALA A 53 0.38 27.77 18.18
N VAL A 54 1.37 27.36 18.98
CA VAL A 54 2.74 27.16 18.50
C VAL A 54 2.67 26.02 17.49
N ALA A 55 2.63 26.37 16.20
CA ALA A 55 2.64 25.39 15.14
C ALA A 55 3.93 24.59 15.25
N THR A 56 3.82 23.30 15.59
CA THR A 56 4.95 22.39 15.56
C THR A 56 5.49 22.38 14.12
N PRO A 57 6.80 22.60 13.91
CA PRO A 57 7.37 22.56 12.56
C PRO A 57 7.08 21.20 11.91
N PRO A 58 6.89 21.14 10.58
CA PRO A 58 6.65 19.88 9.90
C PRO A 58 7.80 18.92 10.12
N LEU A 59 7.48 17.63 10.29
CA LEU A 59 8.48 16.57 10.36
C LEU A 59 9.32 16.56 9.07
N SER A 60 10.65 16.57 9.20
CA SER A 60 11.58 16.46 8.08
C SER A 60 12.02 15.01 7.88
N ALA A 61 12.23 14.61 6.63
CA ALA A 61 12.87 13.34 6.27
C ALA A 61 14.40 13.42 6.25
N GLU A 62 14.98 14.62 6.34
CA GLU A 62 16.42 14.83 6.26
C GLU A 62 17.15 14.35 7.52
N GLN A 63 18.30 13.70 7.29
CA GLN A 63 19.23 13.21 8.31
C GLN A 63 20.67 13.34 7.78
N PRO A 64 21.71 13.21 8.63
CA PRO A 64 23.10 13.14 8.17
C PRO A 64 23.31 12.06 7.10
N SER A 65 24.40 12.17 6.33
CA SER A 65 24.67 11.18 5.28
C SER A 65 24.82 9.77 5.88
N PRO A 66 24.47 8.69 5.15
CA PRO A 66 24.69 7.34 5.64
C PRO A 66 26.14 7.06 6.04
N ALA A 67 27.11 7.68 5.36
CA ALA A 67 28.53 7.55 5.69
C ALA A 67 28.88 8.20 7.05
N ASP A 68 28.33 9.38 7.34
CA ASP A 68 28.53 10.05 8.62
C ASP A 68 27.86 9.29 9.76
N MET A 69 26.64 8.80 9.56
CA MET A 69 25.94 7.98 10.54
C MET A 69 26.66 6.65 10.80
N ALA A 70 27.15 5.99 9.75
CA ALA A 70 27.91 4.76 9.90
C ALA A 70 29.23 4.99 10.64
N LYS A 71 29.93 6.09 10.34
CA LYS A 71 31.14 6.50 11.04
C LYS A 71 30.85 6.77 12.53
N ALA A 72 29.77 7.48 12.84
CA ALA A 72 29.35 7.77 14.21
C ALA A 72 29.00 6.49 15.00
N ALA A 73 28.35 5.52 14.34
CA ALA A 73 28.00 4.23 14.93
C ALA A 73 29.15 3.20 14.92
N GLY A 74 30.28 3.49 14.28
CA GLY A 74 31.42 2.58 14.17
C GLY A 74 31.14 1.34 13.30
N VAL A 75 30.24 1.45 12.32
CA VAL A 75 29.83 0.33 11.45
C VAL A 75 30.25 0.54 10.00
N LYS A 76 30.33 -0.56 9.23
CA LYS A 76 30.54 -0.52 7.79
C LYS A 76 29.20 -0.65 7.07
N LEU A 77 28.97 0.21 6.07
CA LEU A 77 27.77 0.11 5.24
C LEU A 77 27.84 -1.10 4.28
N PRO A 78 26.77 -1.90 4.16
CA PRO A 78 26.62 -2.87 3.09
C PRO A 78 26.39 -2.17 1.74
N SER A 79 26.48 -2.91 0.63
CA SER A 79 26.08 -2.41 -0.68
C SER A 79 24.58 -2.18 -0.75
N LEU A 80 24.14 -1.14 -1.48
CA LEU A 80 22.74 -0.97 -1.83
C LEU A 80 22.26 -2.09 -2.78
N PRO A 81 20.96 -2.45 -2.78
CA PRO A 81 19.90 -1.88 -1.93
C PRO A 81 19.88 -2.43 -0.50
N TRP A 82 19.26 -1.68 0.40
CA TRP A 82 19.15 -1.98 1.83
C TRP A 82 17.70 -2.24 2.21
N HIS A 83 17.34 -3.50 2.49
CA HIS A 83 16.02 -3.83 3.05
C HIS A 83 16.00 -3.46 4.55
N THR A 84 15.81 -2.18 4.86
CA THR A 84 15.88 -1.63 6.22
C THR A 84 14.94 -2.33 7.20
N ALA A 85 13.79 -2.81 6.73
CA ALA A 85 12.88 -3.65 7.49
C ALA A 85 12.09 -4.56 6.57
N ASN A 86 11.95 -5.84 6.94
CA ASN A 86 10.98 -6.75 6.33
C ASN A 86 9.98 -7.19 7.39
N ILE A 87 8.71 -7.26 7.00
CA ILE A 87 7.60 -7.74 7.82
C ILE A 87 7.01 -8.95 7.11
N TRP A 88 6.70 -9.99 7.86
CA TRP A 88 6.05 -11.19 7.37
C TRP A 88 4.79 -11.47 8.18
N TRP A 89 3.68 -11.68 7.48
CA TRP A 89 2.45 -12.24 8.01
C TRP A 89 2.35 -13.69 7.54
N GLU A 90 2.32 -14.63 8.47
CA GLU A 90 2.05 -16.04 8.18
C GLU A 90 0.56 -16.30 8.35
N LEU A 91 -0.11 -16.67 7.27
CA LEU A 91 -1.55 -16.87 7.25
C LEU A 91 -1.91 -18.27 7.79
N ALA A 92 -3.15 -18.41 8.26
CA ALA A 92 -3.69 -19.68 8.77
C ALA A 92 -3.63 -20.80 7.71
N SER A 93 -3.95 -20.46 6.46
CA SER A 93 -4.00 -21.38 5.33
C SER A 93 -3.73 -20.64 4.02
N GLU A 94 -3.55 -21.41 2.94
CA GLU A 94 -3.68 -20.90 1.58
C GLU A 94 -5.10 -20.38 1.35
N THR A 95 -5.25 -19.40 0.46
CA THR A 95 -6.58 -18.91 0.02
C THR A 95 -6.89 -19.41 -1.38
N GLU A 96 -7.93 -20.24 -1.50
CA GLU A 96 -8.50 -20.66 -2.76
C GLU A 96 -9.30 -19.52 -3.43
N ASN A 97 -9.45 -19.57 -4.76
CA ASN A 97 -10.20 -18.57 -5.53
C ASN A 97 -9.73 -17.15 -5.21
N PHE A 98 -8.41 -16.94 -5.26
CA PHE A 98 -7.80 -15.63 -5.05
C PHE A 98 -8.24 -14.66 -6.14
N GLU A 99 -8.76 -13.51 -5.71
CA GLU A 99 -9.20 -12.42 -6.58
C GLU A 99 -8.55 -11.10 -6.21
N MET A 100 -8.16 -10.88 -4.94
CA MET A 100 -7.64 -9.59 -4.51
C MET A 100 -6.72 -9.71 -3.31
N LEU A 101 -5.64 -8.93 -3.33
CA LEU A 101 -4.85 -8.59 -2.15
C LEU A 101 -4.88 -7.07 -1.99
N GLU A 102 -5.16 -6.57 -0.79
CA GLU A 102 -4.99 -5.17 -0.44
C GLU A 102 -4.29 -4.98 0.90
N GLN A 103 -3.52 -3.90 1.01
CA GLN A 103 -2.92 -3.48 2.26
C GLN A 103 -2.78 -1.96 2.30
N THR A 104 -3.16 -1.38 3.44
CA THR A 104 -3.00 0.06 3.66
C THR A 104 -1.57 0.35 4.10
N VAL A 105 -1.05 1.50 3.68
CA VAL A 105 0.23 2.04 4.11
C VAL A 105 0.10 3.52 4.43
N THR A 106 0.56 3.91 5.61
CA THR A 106 0.56 5.31 6.05
C THR A 106 2.00 5.80 6.18
N ILE A 107 2.27 7.00 5.65
CA ILE A 107 3.57 7.67 5.69
C ILE A 107 3.38 8.98 6.46
N ASP A 108 4.17 9.18 7.50
CA ASP A 108 3.98 10.30 8.45
C ASP A 108 4.45 11.66 7.93
N ARG A 109 5.36 11.68 6.94
CA ARG A 109 5.96 12.91 6.40
C ARG A 109 6.33 12.79 4.93
N ASP A 110 6.56 13.96 4.32
CA ASP A 110 6.97 14.02 2.92
C ASP A 110 8.41 13.55 2.78
N VAL A 111 8.64 12.60 1.88
CA VAL A 111 9.98 12.12 1.53
C VAL A 111 10.38 12.73 0.19
N PRO A 112 11.51 13.44 0.08
CA PRO A 112 11.92 14.06 -1.17
C PRO A 112 12.38 13.02 -2.20
N SER A 113 12.22 13.34 -3.49
CA SER A 113 12.64 12.48 -4.61
C SER A 113 14.17 12.31 -4.71
N THR A 114 14.94 13.06 -3.92
CA THR A 114 16.39 12.90 -3.76
C THR A 114 16.79 11.71 -2.89
N MET A 115 15.83 11.08 -2.20
CA MET A 115 16.02 9.88 -1.39
C MET A 115 15.34 8.72 -2.09
N ASN A 116 16.08 7.73 -2.57
CA ASN A 116 15.51 6.51 -3.17
C ASN A 116 14.95 5.60 -2.05
N LEU A 117 13.66 5.74 -1.78
CA LEU A 117 12.92 4.96 -0.80
C LEU A 117 11.86 4.14 -1.54
N TYR A 118 11.81 2.85 -1.24
CA TYR A 118 10.79 1.93 -1.71
C TYR A 118 10.00 1.40 -0.51
N ILE A 119 8.69 1.64 -0.53
CA ILE A 119 7.75 1.12 0.45
C ILE A 119 6.89 0.07 -0.27
N ALA A 120 7.08 -1.20 0.06
CA ALA A 120 6.43 -2.33 -0.58
C ALA A 120 5.40 -2.96 0.38
N PRO A 121 4.12 -2.54 0.37
CA PRO A 121 3.04 -3.27 1.06
C PRO A 121 2.82 -4.67 0.46
N MET A 122 3.30 -4.93 -0.75
CA MET A 122 3.41 -6.28 -1.31
C MET A 122 4.88 -6.59 -1.59
N GLY A 123 5.63 -6.93 -0.56
CA GLY A 123 7.07 -7.21 -0.66
C GLY A 123 7.38 -8.47 -1.48
N ILE A 124 6.82 -9.60 -1.05
CA ILE A 124 6.81 -10.89 -1.74
C ILE A 124 5.45 -11.52 -1.48
N ALA A 125 4.72 -11.77 -2.56
CA ALA A 125 3.52 -12.58 -2.61
C ALA A 125 3.66 -13.69 -3.65
N MET A 126 2.88 -14.76 -3.54
CA MET A 126 2.78 -15.79 -4.58
C MET A 126 1.33 -16.08 -4.93
N ILE A 127 1.05 -16.04 -6.23
CA ILE A 127 -0.24 -16.35 -6.84
C ILE A 127 -0.04 -17.61 -7.69
N SER A 128 -0.60 -18.74 -7.26
CA SER A 128 -0.46 -20.05 -7.92
C SER A 128 0.98 -20.42 -8.26
N GLY A 129 1.92 -20.20 -7.34
CA GLY A 129 3.35 -20.50 -7.55
C GLY A 129 4.16 -19.35 -8.19
N MET A 130 3.50 -18.35 -8.77
CA MET A 130 4.19 -17.21 -9.38
C MET A 130 4.44 -16.11 -8.37
N GLN A 131 5.71 -15.75 -8.18
CA GLN A 131 6.10 -14.69 -7.27
C GLN A 131 5.79 -13.31 -7.88
N CYS A 132 5.25 -12.40 -7.06
CA CYS A 132 5.03 -11.01 -7.42
C CYS A 132 5.34 -10.07 -6.26
N TYR A 133 5.53 -8.79 -6.59
CA TYR A 133 5.82 -7.73 -5.64
C TYR A 133 5.36 -6.36 -6.16
N GLY A 134 5.24 -5.40 -5.27
CA GLY A 134 4.84 -4.06 -5.63
C GLY A 134 4.64 -3.11 -4.46
N GLY A 135 4.59 -1.82 -4.80
CA GLY A 135 4.47 -0.74 -3.84
C GLY A 135 4.74 0.62 -4.47
N ILE A 136 5.20 1.56 -3.66
CA ILE A 136 5.44 2.95 -4.06
C ILE A 136 6.90 3.36 -3.84
N GLN A 137 7.46 4.07 -4.81
CA GLN A 137 8.85 4.50 -4.85
C GLN A 137 8.94 6.01 -4.99
N THR A 138 9.99 6.61 -4.42
CA THR A 138 10.30 8.02 -4.63
C THR A 138 10.91 8.32 -6.00
N ASN A 139 11.49 7.31 -6.66
CA ASN A 139 12.10 7.43 -7.98
C ASN A 139 11.93 6.14 -8.83
N ILE A 140 10.77 5.99 -9.47
CA ILE A 140 10.52 4.91 -10.42
C ILE A 140 11.36 5.09 -11.68
N ASN A 141 11.80 3.98 -12.27
CA ASN A 141 12.54 3.98 -13.52
C ASN A 141 12.26 2.71 -14.32
N GLY A 142 12.50 2.73 -15.62
CA GLY A 142 12.19 1.62 -16.52
C GLY A 142 12.30 2.06 -17.96
N TRP A 143 11.87 1.21 -18.89
CA TRP A 143 11.78 1.59 -20.29
C TRP A 143 10.57 2.49 -20.54
N ALA A 144 10.75 3.50 -21.40
CA ALA A 144 9.73 4.51 -21.65
C ALA A 144 8.44 3.96 -22.30
N ASN A 145 8.55 2.83 -23.01
CA ASN A 145 7.46 2.08 -23.64
C ASN A 145 7.99 0.68 -24.02
N LYS A 146 7.18 -0.13 -24.71
CA LYS A 146 7.53 -1.52 -25.04
C LYS A 146 8.60 -1.65 -26.12
N GLU A 147 8.73 -0.63 -26.96
CA GLU A 147 9.64 -0.57 -28.10
C GLU A 147 11.01 -0.02 -27.70
N SER A 148 11.06 0.82 -26.68
CA SER A 148 12.27 1.46 -26.19
C SER A 148 13.08 0.54 -25.27
N ARG A 149 14.40 0.71 -25.32
CA ARG A 149 15.34 0.16 -24.33
C ARG A 149 16.08 1.25 -23.56
N GLU A 150 15.67 2.51 -23.75
CA GLU A 150 16.15 3.62 -22.97
C GLU A 150 15.54 3.58 -21.57
N ARG A 151 16.40 3.51 -20.54
CA ARG A 151 15.96 3.64 -19.16
C ARG A 151 15.75 5.11 -18.81
N VAL A 152 14.50 5.46 -18.50
CA VAL A 152 14.07 6.78 -18.06
C VAL A 152 13.67 6.74 -16.58
N PHE A 153 13.64 7.92 -15.96
CA PHE A 153 13.30 8.13 -14.55
C PHE A 153 12.14 9.11 -14.48
N ARG A 154 11.09 8.77 -13.72
CA ARG A 154 9.85 9.58 -13.68
C ARG A 154 9.44 9.97 -12.26
N GLY A 155 10.41 10.12 -11.36
CA GLY A 155 10.14 10.60 -10.00
C GLY A 155 9.26 9.63 -9.22
N LYS A 156 8.35 10.16 -8.43
CA LYS A 156 7.51 9.34 -7.54
C LYS A 156 6.52 8.49 -8.34
N GLY A 157 6.23 7.29 -7.86
CA GLY A 157 5.23 6.44 -8.51
C GLY A 157 5.04 5.10 -7.85
N ALA A 158 4.21 4.26 -8.47
CA ALA A 158 3.98 2.87 -8.06
C ALA A 158 4.60 1.91 -9.05
N ILE A 159 4.86 0.70 -8.56
CA ILE A 159 5.37 -0.44 -9.30
C ILE A 159 4.53 -1.67 -8.99
N PHE A 160 4.29 -2.50 -10.00
CA PHE A 160 3.83 -3.88 -9.87
C PHE A 160 4.68 -4.76 -10.77
N SER A 161 5.19 -5.86 -10.22
CA SER A 161 6.11 -6.76 -10.89
C SER A 161 5.79 -8.21 -10.58
N ARG A 162 6.11 -9.11 -11.51
CA ARG A 162 6.08 -10.56 -11.30
C ARG A 162 7.20 -11.28 -12.03
N TRP A 163 7.67 -12.37 -11.43
CA TRP A 163 8.62 -13.28 -12.07
C TRP A 163 7.91 -14.33 -12.91
N SER A 164 8.62 -14.87 -13.90
CA SER A 164 8.25 -16.15 -14.50
C SER A 164 8.16 -17.24 -13.46
N ASN A 165 7.32 -18.24 -13.75
CA ASN A 165 6.99 -19.30 -12.81
C ASN A 165 8.24 -20.05 -12.30
N ASP A 166 9.26 -20.20 -13.15
CA ASP A 166 10.54 -20.82 -12.82
C ASP A 166 11.67 -19.80 -12.54
N LYS A 167 11.38 -18.50 -12.67
CA LYS A 167 12.32 -17.37 -12.59
C LYS A 167 13.48 -17.43 -13.60
N LYS A 168 13.38 -18.28 -14.62
CA LYS A 168 14.45 -18.59 -15.58
C LYS A 168 14.00 -18.47 -17.03
N THR A 169 12.73 -18.75 -17.31
CA THR A 169 12.14 -18.59 -18.62
C THR A 169 11.84 -17.11 -18.84
N PRO A 170 12.38 -16.48 -19.91
CA PRO A 170 12.13 -15.08 -20.18
C PRO A 170 10.65 -14.77 -20.30
N ILE A 171 10.20 -13.74 -19.59
CA ILE A 171 8.86 -13.17 -19.72
C ILE A 171 8.96 -11.85 -20.45
N GLY A 172 8.26 -11.73 -21.58
CA GLY A 172 8.24 -10.52 -22.40
C GLY A 172 7.27 -9.45 -21.92
N LEU A 173 7.31 -8.30 -22.61
CA LEU A 173 6.41 -7.16 -22.37
C LEU A 173 4.98 -7.38 -22.89
N ASP A 174 4.71 -8.51 -23.53
CA ASP A 174 3.37 -8.99 -23.85
C ASP A 174 2.57 -9.36 -22.58
N HIS A 175 3.26 -9.62 -21.47
CA HIS A 175 2.66 -9.86 -20.15
C HIS A 175 2.41 -8.57 -19.36
N VAL A 176 2.59 -7.40 -19.98
CA VAL A 176 2.48 -6.10 -19.33
C VAL A 176 1.41 -5.26 -20.04
N LEU A 177 0.43 -4.76 -19.29
CA LEU A 177 -0.56 -3.80 -19.77
C LEU A 177 -0.37 -2.47 -19.03
N THR A 178 -0.12 -1.39 -19.76
CA THR A 178 0.05 -0.05 -19.18
C THR A 178 -1.30 0.63 -18.99
N ALA A 179 -1.43 1.43 -17.93
CA ALA A 179 -2.64 2.22 -17.67
C ALA A 179 -2.64 3.60 -18.37
N GLY A 180 -1.50 4.02 -18.92
CA GLY A 180 -1.32 5.29 -19.61
C GLY A 180 0.02 5.35 -20.35
N GLU A 181 0.18 6.37 -21.19
CA GLU A 181 1.40 6.62 -21.97
C GLU A 181 2.61 7.05 -21.10
N ASP A 182 2.32 7.47 -19.87
CA ASP A 182 3.31 7.86 -18.89
C ASP A 182 3.94 6.68 -18.13
N CYS A 183 3.35 5.49 -18.28
CA CYS A 183 3.82 4.28 -17.63
C CYS A 183 5.21 3.87 -18.14
N LEU A 184 5.98 3.26 -17.25
CA LEU A 184 7.22 2.59 -17.56
C LEU A 184 6.99 1.08 -17.55
N VAL A 185 7.75 0.39 -18.39
CA VAL A 185 7.73 -1.07 -18.44
C VAL A 185 9.13 -1.62 -18.27
N GLU A 186 9.24 -2.85 -17.80
CA GLU A 186 10.52 -3.55 -17.74
C GLU A 186 10.30 -5.05 -17.94
N SER A 187 11.23 -5.68 -18.63
CA SER A 187 11.35 -7.13 -18.72
C SER A 187 12.84 -7.45 -18.71
N ALA A 188 13.31 -8.21 -17.72
CA ALA A 188 14.73 -8.47 -17.57
C ALA A 188 15.00 -9.74 -16.75
N GLY A 189 16.24 -10.24 -16.83
CA GLY A 189 16.68 -11.46 -16.14
C GLY A 189 17.71 -11.25 -15.02
N TYR A 190 18.14 -10.02 -14.74
CA TYR A 190 19.24 -9.76 -13.79
C TYR A 190 18.90 -10.07 -12.32
N GLU A 191 17.63 -10.26 -12.02
CA GLU A 191 17.11 -10.69 -10.71
C GLU A 191 16.22 -11.94 -10.83
N GLY A 192 16.50 -12.78 -11.84
CA GLY A 192 15.54 -13.75 -12.37
C GLY A 192 14.65 -13.11 -13.43
N GLU A 193 14.04 -13.93 -14.28
CA GLU A 193 13.20 -13.41 -15.38
C GLU A 193 11.90 -12.81 -14.85
N PHE A 194 11.74 -11.50 -15.00
CA PHE A 194 10.58 -10.75 -14.50
C PHE A 194 10.03 -9.76 -15.53
N ALA A 195 8.78 -9.37 -15.33
CA ALA A 195 8.16 -8.24 -16.01
C ALA A 195 7.52 -7.27 -15.00
N SER A 196 7.48 -6.00 -15.37
CA SER A 196 7.04 -4.92 -14.48
C SER A 196 6.29 -3.83 -15.24
N VAL A 197 5.31 -3.24 -14.56
CA VAL A 197 4.67 -1.97 -14.92
C VAL A 197 4.86 -0.97 -13.79
N ARG A 198 5.13 0.28 -14.15
CA ARG A 198 5.27 1.38 -13.20
C ARG A 198 4.50 2.58 -13.70
N ARG A 199 3.88 3.33 -12.81
CA ARG A 199 3.17 4.56 -13.17
C ARG A 199 3.61 5.72 -12.29
N PRO A 200 4.02 6.85 -12.86
CA PRO A 200 4.37 8.02 -12.07
C PRO A 200 3.10 8.59 -11.43
N PHE A 201 3.22 8.96 -10.16
CA PHE A 201 2.28 9.82 -9.47
C PHE A 201 2.97 10.42 -8.25
N GLU A 202 2.76 11.71 -8.04
CA GLU A 202 3.44 12.48 -6.99
C GLU A 202 2.80 12.25 -5.63
N TRP A 203 3.14 11.14 -4.97
CA TRP A 203 2.68 10.85 -3.62
C TRP A 203 3.38 11.71 -2.55
N THR A 204 2.64 12.00 -1.48
CA THR A 204 3.06 12.81 -0.32
C THR A 204 2.92 11.98 0.95
N LYS A 205 3.11 12.59 2.12
CA LYS A 205 2.63 12.02 3.37
C LYS A 205 1.13 11.73 3.27
N GLY A 206 0.68 10.69 3.94
CA GLY A 206 -0.72 10.27 3.89
C GLY A 206 -0.90 8.77 3.98
N THR A 207 -2.15 8.34 3.84
CA THR A 207 -2.52 6.92 3.82
C THR A 207 -2.94 6.52 2.42
N TYR A 208 -2.43 5.39 1.98
CA TYR A 208 -2.65 4.79 0.68
C TYR A 208 -3.14 3.36 0.85
N THR A 209 -4.05 2.90 -0.03
CA THR A 209 -4.37 1.48 -0.15
C THR A 209 -3.71 0.96 -1.42
N TYR A 210 -2.76 0.04 -1.28
CA TYR A 210 -2.18 -0.66 -2.42
C TYR A 210 -2.95 -1.96 -2.64
N ARG A 211 -3.41 -2.18 -3.88
CA ARG A 211 -4.26 -3.32 -4.24
C ARG A 211 -3.79 -3.96 -5.53
N ILE A 212 -3.83 -5.29 -5.57
CA ILE A 212 -3.90 -6.05 -6.82
C ILE A 212 -5.24 -6.77 -6.87
N ARG A 213 -5.87 -6.76 -8.05
CA ARG A 213 -7.19 -7.35 -8.27
C ARG A 213 -7.20 -8.13 -9.58
N LYS A 214 -7.79 -9.31 -9.56
CA LYS A 214 -8.08 -10.13 -10.73
C LYS A 214 -8.99 -9.34 -11.68
N ASP A 215 -8.64 -9.38 -12.96
CA ASP A 215 -9.32 -8.70 -14.04
C ASP A 215 -9.68 -9.73 -15.12
N LYS A 216 -9.84 -9.30 -16.38
CA LYS A 216 -10.22 -10.15 -17.49
C LYS A 216 -9.29 -11.36 -17.67
N THR A 217 -9.89 -12.48 -18.05
CA THR A 217 -9.20 -13.68 -18.54
C THR A 217 -9.29 -13.71 -20.07
N GLU A 218 -8.19 -14.04 -20.73
CA GLU A 218 -8.06 -14.20 -22.17
C GLU A 218 -7.53 -15.60 -22.52
N GLN A 219 -7.75 -16.04 -23.76
CA GLN A 219 -7.25 -17.32 -24.28
C GLN A 219 -6.04 -17.05 -25.17
N ILE A 220 -4.91 -17.67 -24.87
CA ILE A 220 -3.68 -17.60 -25.65
C ILE A 220 -3.25 -19.03 -25.92
N ASP A 221 -3.14 -19.41 -27.19
CA ASP A 221 -2.80 -20.77 -27.60
C ASP A 221 -3.68 -21.86 -26.94
N GLY A 222 -4.96 -21.53 -26.71
CA GLY A 222 -5.94 -22.41 -26.07
C GLY A 222 -5.78 -22.57 -24.56
N GLN A 223 -4.92 -21.78 -23.91
CA GLN A 223 -4.74 -21.73 -22.46
C GLN A 223 -5.30 -20.43 -21.88
N PRO A 224 -5.92 -20.47 -20.69
CA PRO A 224 -6.38 -19.26 -20.03
C PRO A 224 -5.20 -18.47 -19.46
N HIS A 225 -5.23 -17.16 -19.64
CA HIS A 225 -4.34 -16.21 -19.01
C HIS A 225 -5.17 -15.09 -18.40
N THR A 226 -4.90 -14.72 -17.16
CA THR A 226 -5.67 -13.70 -16.45
C THR A 226 -4.81 -12.51 -16.10
N TRP A 227 -5.36 -11.32 -16.32
CA TRP A 227 -4.73 -10.08 -15.88
C TRP A 227 -4.99 -9.85 -14.40
N PHE A 228 -3.96 -9.44 -13.67
CA PHE A 228 -4.10 -8.81 -12.36
C PHE A 228 -3.76 -7.32 -12.50
N THR A 229 -4.71 -6.47 -12.15
CA THR A 229 -4.60 -5.01 -12.22
C THR A 229 -4.16 -4.47 -10.88
N CYS A 230 -3.13 -3.63 -10.88
CA CYS A 230 -2.61 -2.93 -9.72
C CYS A 230 -3.21 -1.52 -9.61
N GLU A 231 -3.63 -1.16 -8.41
CA GLU A 231 -4.31 0.08 -8.09
C GLU A 231 -3.72 0.68 -6.79
N VAL A 232 -3.59 2.01 -6.74
CA VAL A 232 -3.28 2.74 -5.51
C VAL A 232 -4.39 3.74 -5.24
N GLU A 233 -5.04 3.61 -4.08
CA GLU A 233 -6.11 4.50 -3.63
C GLU A 233 -5.56 5.51 -2.62
N THR A 234 -5.99 6.77 -2.71
CA THR A 234 -5.64 7.85 -1.77
C THR A 234 -6.89 8.36 -1.05
N LYS A 235 -6.73 8.99 0.12
CA LYS A 235 -7.84 9.55 0.90
C LYS A 235 -8.54 10.75 0.21
N ASP A 236 -7.82 11.53 -0.60
CA ASP A 236 -8.29 12.84 -1.08
C ASP A 236 -8.84 12.84 -2.53
N CYS A 237 -8.50 11.84 -3.36
CA CYS A 237 -9.28 11.38 -4.53
C CYS A 237 -8.59 10.21 -5.24
N CYS A 238 -9.40 9.46 -5.99
CA CYS A 238 -9.09 8.84 -7.27
C CYS A 238 -8.10 7.66 -7.20
N GLN A 239 -8.66 6.46 -7.35
CA GLN A 239 -7.92 5.24 -7.64
C GLN A 239 -6.94 5.44 -8.82
N ILE A 240 -5.65 5.28 -8.57
CA ILE A 240 -4.59 5.32 -9.57
C ILE A 240 -4.35 3.91 -10.07
N THR A 241 -4.84 3.58 -11.26
CA THR A 241 -4.48 2.31 -11.91
C THR A 241 -3.03 2.38 -12.36
N VAL A 242 -2.17 1.50 -11.84
CA VAL A 242 -0.74 1.46 -12.20
C VAL A 242 -0.57 0.75 -13.55
N GLY A 243 -1.32 -0.32 -13.76
CA GLY A 243 -1.27 -1.20 -14.92
C GLY A 243 -1.62 -2.63 -14.51
N SER A 244 -1.47 -3.57 -15.42
CA SER A 244 -1.80 -4.97 -15.19
C SER A 244 -0.68 -5.90 -15.64
N LEU A 245 -0.51 -7.01 -14.94
CA LEU A 245 0.39 -8.09 -15.33
C LEU A 245 -0.41 -9.36 -15.59
N ARG A 246 0.00 -10.12 -16.60
CA ARG A 246 -0.65 -11.36 -16.99
C ARG A 246 -0.09 -12.55 -16.20
N PHE A 247 -0.98 -13.40 -15.73
CA PHE A 247 -0.68 -14.64 -15.02
C PHE A 247 -1.30 -15.82 -15.77
N GLU A 248 -0.57 -16.92 -15.88
CA GLU A 248 -1.06 -18.15 -16.47
C GLU A 248 -2.16 -18.78 -15.59
N GLY A 249 -3.33 -19.07 -16.16
CA GLY A 249 -4.46 -19.67 -15.46
C GLY A 249 -5.74 -18.83 -15.43
N GLU A 250 -6.81 -19.42 -14.90
CA GLU A 250 -8.13 -18.81 -14.71
C GLU A 250 -8.52 -18.72 -13.23
N THR A 251 -8.21 -19.76 -12.45
CA THR A 251 -8.42 -19.81 -11.00
C THR A 251 -7.08 -19.78 -10.30
N PHE A 252 -7.02 -19.02 -9.20
CA PHE A 252 -5.78 -18.73 -8.53
C PHE A 252 -5.83 -19.08 -7.06
N LYS A 253 -4.67 -19.43 -6.51
CA LYS A 253 -4.47 -19.58 -5.07
C LYS A 253 -3.48 -18.54 -4.57
N PHE A 254 -3.69 -18.06 -3.36
CA PHE A 254 -2.72 -17.20 -2.68
C PHE A 254 -2.02 -17.98 -1.59
N TRP A 255 -0.69 -18.05 -1.65
CA TRP A 255 0.12 -18.80 -0.69
C TRP A 255 -0.08 -18.30 0.76
N PRO A 256 0.21 -19.12 1.79
CA PRO A 256 -0.07 -18.77 3.18
C PRO A 256 0.93 -17.77 3.81
N LYS A 257 1.47 -16.84 3.02
CA LYS A 257 2.40 -15.81 3.49
C LYS A 257 2.09 -14.48 2.82
N GLN A 258 2.33 -13.39 3.52
CA GLN A 258 2.41 -12.07 2.91
C GLN A 258 3.59 -11.35 3.52
N SER A 259 4.27 -10.54 2.74
CA SER A 259 5.34 -9.70 3.27
C SER A 259 5.21 -8.26 2.81
N ALA A 260 5.80 -7.38 3.61
CA ALA A 260 6.02 -5.99 3.27
C ALA A 260 7.47 -5.61 3.63
N PHE A 261 7.99 -4.57 3.00
CA PHE A 261 9.31 -4.05 3.36
C PHE A 261 9.44 -2.55 3.14
N VAL A 262 10.44 -1.97 3.78
CA VAL A 262 10.96 -0.64 3.49
C VAL A 262 12.42 -0.79 3.05
N GLU A 263 12.74 -0.27 1.87
CA GLU A 263 14.04 -0.39 1.24
C GLU A 263 14.62 0.98 0.87
N VAL A 264 15.91 1.18 1.12
CA VAL A 264 16.68 2.28 0.54
C VAL A 264 17.47 1.71 -0.64
N TYR A 265 17.30 2.25 -1.83
CA TYR A 265 17.93 1.72 -3.05
C TYR A 265 18.83 2.76 -3.73
N SER A 266 19.49 2.38 -4.82
CA SER A 266 20.26 3.30 -5.66
C SER A 266 19.73 3.28 -7.09
N THR A 267 19.88 4.41 -7.77
CA THR A 267 19.64 4.53 -9.20
C THR A 267 20.86 5.11 -9.88
N ARG A 268 20.90 5.09 -11.22
CA ARG A 268 21.94 5.81 -11.97
C ARG A 268 21.93 7.32 -11.66
N GLN A 269 20.74 7.91 -11.45
CA GLN A 269 20.60 9.34 -11.14
C GLN A 269 20.95 9.66 -9.68
N ILE A 270 20.65 8.74 -8.76
CA ILE A 270 20.90 8.89 -7.33
C ILE A 270 21.67 7.65 -6.85
N PRO A 271 22.97 7.56 -7.15
CA PRO A 271 23.77 6.37 -6.86
C PRO A 271 24.12 6.24 -5.37
N ARG A 272 24.02 7.34 -4.61
CA ARG A 272 24.24 7.39 -3.16
C ARG A 272 22.99 7.96 -2.50
N SER A 273 22.01 7.10 -2.24
CA SER A 273 20.79 7.52 -1.57
C SER A 273 21.03 7.84 -0.10
N HIS A 274 20.35 8.85 0.42
CA HIS A 274 20.23 9.06 1.86
C HIS A 274 19.27 8.03 2.49
N ILE A 275 19.35 7.88 3.82
CA ILE A 275 18.35 7.16 4.62
C ILE A 275 17.36 8.22 5.13
N PRO A 276 16.07 8.16 4.78
CA PRO A 276 15.09 9.11 5.27
C PRO A 276 14.75 8.85 6.75
N ALA A 277 14.56 9.91 7.53
CA ALA A 277 13.74 9.83 8.73
C ALA A 277 12.29 9.61 8.27
N VAL A 278 11.67 8.47 8.57
CA VAL A 278 10.27 8.26 8.18
C VAL A 278 9.63 7.20 9.05
N GLU A 279 8.36 7.38 9.35
CA GLU A 279 7.52 6.34 9.91
C GLU A 279 6.57 5.81 8.83
N VAL A 280 6.61 4.50 8.61
CA VAL A 280 5.77 3.78 7.66
C VAL A 280 4.93 2.77 8.43
N THR A 281 3.62 2.96 8.42
CA THR A 281 2.67 2.05 9.07
C THR A 281 2.02 1.16 8.04
N PHE A 282 2.20 -0.15 8.14
CA PHE A 282 1.48 -1.14 7.34
C PHE A 282 0.26 -1.63 8.10
N GLY A 283 -0.92 -1.51 7.49
CA GLY A 283 -2.16 -2.02 8.06
C GLY A 283 -2.29 -3.54 7.90
N TRP A 284 -3.36 -4.08 8.47
CA TRP A 284 -3.68 -5.50 8.36
C TRP A 284 -3.93 -5.91 6.90
N PRO A 285 -3.25 -6.93 6.36
CA PRO A 285 -3.47 -7.35 4.99
C PRO A 285 -4.87 -7.97 4.82
N LYS A 286 -5.49 -7.72 3.68
CA LYS A 286 -6.78 -8.31 3.33
C LYS A 286 -6.68 -9.09 2.03
N ILE A 287 -7.34 -10.24 1.99
CA ILE A 287 -7.47 -11.06 0.80
C ILE A 287 -8.95 -11.20 0.48
N ASN A 288 -9.32 -10.99 -0.78
CA ASN A 288 -10.71 -11.00 -1.26
C ASN A 288 -11.63 -10.08 -0.41
N GLY A 289 -11.11 -8.91 -0.02
CA GLY A 289 -11.80 -7.92 0.82
C GLY A 289 -11.91 -8.26 2.30
N GLN A 290 -11.42 -9.43 2.73
CA GLN A 290 -11.51 -9.89 4.12
C GLN A 290 -10.16 -9.78 4.84
N PRO A 291 -10.12 -9.29 6.10
CA PRO A 291 -8.92 -9.37 6.92
C PRO A 291 -8.39 -10.81 6.99
N VAL A 292 -7.11 -11.01 6.73
CA VAL A 292 -6.54 -12.36 6.74
C VAL A 292 -6.52 -12.94 8.15
N LYS A 293 -6.75 -14.25 8.27
CA LYS A 293 -6.49 -14.99 9.51
C LYS A 293 -5.01 -15.29 9.62
N LEU A 294 -4.39 -14.91 10.73
CA LEU A 294 -2.96 -15.06 10.95
C LEU A 294 -2.63 -16.19 11.92
N LYS A 295 -1.51 -16.87 11.68
CA LYS A 295 -0.80 -17.67 12.68
C LYS A 295 0.10 -16.79 13.53
N ARG A 296 0.85 -15.91 12.86
CA ARG A 296 1.78 -14.96 13.47
C ARG A 296 2.19 -13.88 12.49
N ALA A 297 2.79 -12.82 13.02
CA ALA A 297 3.52 -11.83 12.25
C ALA A 297 4.90 -11.61 12.89
N HIS A 298 5.92 -11.37 12.09
CA HIS A 298 7.27 -11.13 12.59
C HIS A 298 8.02 -10.11 11.74
N ALA A 299 8.98 -9.44 12.36
CA ALA A 299 9.92 -8.56 11.69
C ALA A 299 11.26 -9.27 11.47
N TYR A 300 11.96 -8.88 10.40
CA TYR A 300 13.31 -9.33 10.09
C TYR A 300 14.15 -8.20 9.47
N TYR A 301 15.37 -8.03 10.00
CA TYR A 301 16.36 -7.05 9.53
C TYR A 301 17.57 -7.79 8.93
N PRO A 302 17.71 -7.85 7.59
CA PRO A 302 18.81 -8.57 6.95
C PRO A 302 20.17 -7.90 7.22
N ASP A 303 21.16 -8.71 7.57
CA ASP A 303 22.54 -8.28 7.84
C ASP A 303 23.59 -9.06 7.02
N LYS A 304 23.20 -10.20 6.46
CA LYS A 304 24.09 -11.14 5.75
C LYS A 304 23.45 -11.65 4.46
N SER A 305 23.30 -10.77 3.47
CA SER A 305 22.85 -11.12 2.10
C SER A 305 23.03 -9.95 1.13
N THR A 306 22.64 -10.12 -0.13
CA THR A 306 22.50 -9.03 -1.11
C THR A 306 21.44 -7.99 -0.71
N GLN A 307 20.63 -8.28 0.30
CA GLN A 307 19.60 -7.41 0.86
C GLN A 307 20.03 -6.80 2.21
N ALA A 308 21.27 -7.02 2.63
CA ALA A 308 21.78 -6.54 3.91
C ALA A 308 21.61 -5.02 4.07
N SER A 309 21.24 -4.60 5.27
CA SER A 309 21.00 -3.20 5.61
C SER A 309 21.80 -2.82 6.85
N PRO A 310 22.29 -1.56 6.98
CA PRO A 310 22.70 -1.07 8.28
C PRO A 310 21.50 -1.09 9.24
N ASP A 311 21.74 -1.17 10.55
CA ASP A 311 20.65 -1.03 11.51
C ASP A 311 20.19 0.41 11.57
N CYS A 312 19.12 0.72 10.84
CA CYS A 312 18.54 2.06 10.77
C CYS A 312 17.02 2.07 10.87
N ALA A 313 16.40 0.94 11.21
CA ALA A 313 14.96 0.87 11.38
C ALA A 313 14.54 0.01 12.58
N VAL A 314 13.38 0.31 13.15
CA VAL A 314 12.73 -0.53 14.16
C VAL A 314 11.28 -0.75 13.73
N VAL A 315 10.84 -2.00 13.81
CA VAL A 315 9.47 -2.43 13.57
C VAL A 315 8.81 -2.72 14.92
N THR A 316 7.63 -2.18 15.13
CA THR A 316 6.79 -2.41 16.33
C THR A 316 5.37 -2.75 15.91
N ALA A 317 4.66 -3.48 16.77
CA ALA A 317 3.22 -3.69 16.64
C ALA A 317 2.46 -2.57 17.37
N GLU A 318 1.50 -1.95 16.70
CA GLU A 318 0.59 -0.95 17.28
C GLU A 318 -0.85 -1.31 16.90
N GLY A 319 -1.55 -1.98 17.82
CA GLY A 319 -2.88 -2.55 17.54
C GLY A 319 -2.82 -3.56 16.40
N SER A 320 -3.57 -3.30 15.33
CA SER A 320 -3.58 -4.13 14.11
C SER A 320 -2.48 -3.80 13.10
N ASN A 321 -1.60 -2.85 13.42
CA ASN A 321 -0.64 -2.30 12.47
C ASN A 321 0.79 -2.71 12.82
N CYS A 322 1.63 -2.79 11.78
CA CYS A 322 3.08 -2.90 11.91
C CYS A 322 3.70 -1.56 11.54
N VAL A 323 4.37 -0.90 12.50
CA VAL A 323 4.98 0.42 12.34
C VAL A 323 6.48 0.29 12.16
N VAL A 324 7.01 0.79 11.04
CA VAL A 324 8.44 0.85 10.74
C VAL A 324 8.94 2.27 10.94
N LYS A 325 9.81 2.48 11.93
CA LYS A 325 10.49 3.75 12.17
C LYS A 325 11.89 3.67 11.58
N VAL A 326 12.12 4.33 10.45
CA VAL A 326 13.44 4.48 9.82
C VAL A 326 14.10 5.75 10.35
N GLY A 327 15.38 5.68 10.70
CA GLY A 327 16.12 6.79 11.26
C GLY A 327 17.63 6.55 11.32
N PRO A 328 18.33 7.11 12.33
CA PRO A 328 19.78 7.04 12.41
C PRO A 328 20.32 5.61 12.48
N ILE A 329 21.55 5.42 11.99
CA ILE A 329 22.24 4.13 12.12
C ILE A 329 22.63 3.88 13.58
N PHE A 330 22.37 2.66 14.06
CA PHE A 330 22.76 2.17 15.38
C PHE A 330 23.41 0.79 15.28
N VAL A 331 23.71 0.17 16.42
CA VAL A 331 24.15 -1.24 16.51
C VAL A 331 23.03 -2.03 17.15
N ARG A 332 22.44 -2.98 16.42
CA ARG A 332 21.38 -3.84 16.94
C ARG A 332 21.98 -5.06 17.66
N ASP A 333 21.33 -5.47 18.75
CA ASP A 333 21.52 -6.80 19.31
C ASP A 333 21.10 -7.88 18.29
N GLU A 334 22.03 -8.79 17.94
CA GLU A 334 21.78 -9.89 17.01
C GLU A 334 20.54 -10.72 17.37
N ALA A 335 20.24 -10.89 18.67
CA ALA A 335 19.07 -11.63 19.13
C ALA A 335 17.73 -10.99 18.70
N THR A 336 17.73 -9.69 18.38
CA THR A 336 16.54 -8.92 18.00
C THR A 336 16.40 -8.74 16.48
N ARG A 337 17.32 -9.31 15.68
CA ARG A 337 17.27 -9.31 14.20
C ARG A 337 15.99 -9.94 13.66
N ARG A 338 15.38 -10.85 14.41
CA ARG A 338 14.06 -11.42 14.16
C ARG A 338 13.28 -11.38 15.46
N HIS A 339 12.05 -10.91 15.41
CA HIS A 339 11.16 -10.95 16.56
C HIS A 339 9.71 -11.00 16.11
N GLU A 340 8.89 -11.62 16.95
CA GLU A 340 7.45 -11.67 16.77
C GLU A 340 6.84 -10.27 16.95
N LEU A 341 5.81 -9.97 16.16
CA LEU A 341 5.03 -8.76 16.23
C LEU A 341 3.67 -9.13 16.83
N LEU A 342 3.42 -8.67 18.05
CA LEU A 342 2.18 -8.94 18.80
C LEU A 342 1.04 -8.05 18.29
N ILE A 343 0.64 -8.22 17.04
CA ILE A 343 -0.49 -7.50 16.43
C ILE A 343 -1.82 -8.12 16.85
N VAL A 344 -2.83 -7.27 17.00
CA VAL A 344 -4.19 -7.64 17.37
C VAL A 344 -5.09 -7.50 16.14
N PRO A 345 -5.98 -8.46 15.85
CA PRO A 345 -6.93 -8.32 14.74
C PRO A 345 -7.69 -6.98 14.81
N PRO A 346 -8.02 -6.36 13.67
CA PRO A 346 -8.87 -5.17 13.66
C PRO A 346 -10.22 -5.50 14.30
N ALA A 347 -10.80 -4.53 15.02
CA ALA A 347 -12.14 -4.67 15.57
C ALA A 347 -13.15 -4.88 14.42
N GLU A 348 -14.11 -5.79 14.63
CA GLU A 348 -15.20 -6.10 13.68
C GLU A 348 -16.18 -4.94 13.50
#